data_AF-A0A0R0M750-F1
#
_entry.id   AF-A0A0R0M750-F1
#
_cell.length_a   1.000
_cell.length_b   1.000
_cell.length_c   1.000
_cell.angle_alpha   90.00
_cell.angle_beta   90.00
_cell.angle_gamma   90.00
#
_symmetry.space_group_name_H-M   'P 1'
#
loop_
_entity.id
_entity.type
_entity.pdbx_description
1 polymer ?
#
loop_
_entity_poly.entity_id
_entity_poly.type
_entity_poly.pdbx_seq_one_letter_code
_entity_poly.pdbx_strand_id
1 'polypeptide(L)'
;LFGLAWDLVYDFLQKYLWDHDWPGVFQFYAGIVEGVFLGVILGTIGLPKIPRAEFQVVTFIQHYGLVWLGVYLSAWIVMRLVFPRWRFRGGEWLGNWPRGS
;
A
#
# COMPACT_ATOMS: atom_id res chain seq x y z
N LEU A 1 9.58 -18.51 -29.27
CA LEU A 1 9.90 -18.63 -27.83
C LEU A 1 9.69 -17.32 -27.08
N PHE A 2 10.34 -16.21 -27.47
CA PHE A 2 10.17 -14.91 -26.79
C PHE A 2 8.73 -14.36 -26.85
N GLY A 3 8.06 -14.45 -28.00
CA GLY A 3 6.66 -14.01 -28.15
C GLY A 3 5.64 -14.89 -27.41
N LEU A 4 5.86 -16.21 -27.36
CA LEU A 4 4.99 -17.16 -26.65
C LEU A 4 5.10 -17.02 -25.12
N ALA A 5 6.31 -16.77 -24.62
CA ALA A 5 6.52 -16.44 -23.21
C ALA A 5 5.87 -15.09 -22.87
N TRP A 6 5.93 -14.11 -23.78
CA TRP A 6 5.31 -12.81 -23.59
C TRP A 6 3.78 -12.88 -23.57
N ASP A 7 3.16 -13.69 -24.44
CA ASP A 7 1.71 -13.93 -24.44
C ASP A 7 1.22 -14.52 -23.10
N LEU A 8 1.92 -15.52 -22.57
CA LEU A 8 1.59 -16.12 -21.26
C LEU A 8 1.70 -15.12 -20.11
N VAL A 9 2.73 -14.27 -20.13
CA VAL A 9 2.90 -13.19 -19.15
C VAL A 9 1.79 -12.16 -19.29
N TYR A 10 1.42 -11.81 -20.52
CA TYR A 10 0.38 -10.81 -20.80
C TYR A 10 -0.99 -11.29 -20.33
N ASP A 11 -1.37 -12.52 -20.69
CA ASP A 11 -2.64 -13.12 -20.26
C ASP A 11 -2.69 -13.30 -18.73
N PHE A 12 -1.56 -13.68 -18.12
CA PHE A 12 -1.48 -13.80 -16.67
C PHE A 12 -1.66 -12.45 -15.98
N LEU A 13 -0.90 -11.41 -16.39
CA LEU A 13 -1.06 -10.07 -15.83
C LEU A 13 -2.46 -9.52 -16.05
N GLN A 14 -3.06 -9.74 -17.23
CA GLN A 14 -4.35 -9.18 -17.57
C GLN A 14 -5.49 -9.85 -16.79
N LYS A 15 -5.46 -11.18 -16.63
CA LYS A 15 -6.38 -11.88 -15.70
C LYS A 15 -6.15 -11.43 -14.25
N TYR A 16 -4.89 -11.36 -13.84
CA TYR A 16 -4.55 -11.04 -12.46
C TYR A 16 -4.91 -9.59 -12.10
N LEU A 17 -4.80 -8.63 -13.03
CA LEU A 17 -5.19 -7.23 -12.90
C LEU A 17 -6.71 -7.02 -12.90
N TRP A 18 -7.45 -7.84 -13.64
CA TRP A 18 -8.89 -7.69 -13.82
C TRP A 18 -9.72 -8.43 -12.76
N ASP A 19 -9.23 -9.56 -12.26
CA ASP A 19 -9.95 -10.38 -11.27
C ASP A 19 -9.67 -9.97 -9.81
N HIS A 20 -8.51 -9.37 -9.55
CA HIS A 20 -8.17 -8.88 -8.22
C HIS A 20 -8.28 -7.36 -8.24
N ASP A 21 -9.08 -6.76 -7.35
CA ASP A 21 -8.89 -5.34 -7.06
C ASP A 21 -7.47 -5.24 -6.46
N TRP A 22 -6.50 -4.66 -7.19
CA TRP A 22 -5.08 -4.53 -6.80
C TRP A 22 -4.68 -3.32 -5.91
N PRO A 23 -5.55 -2.64 -5.11
CA PRO A 23 -5.04 -1.53 -4.31
C PRO A 23 -3.92 -1.95 -3.36
N GLY A 24 -3.84 -3.22 -2.96
CA GLY A 24 -2.94 -3.68 -1.89
C GLY A 24 -1.54 -3.94 -2.37
N VAL A 25 -1.41 -4.68 -3.48
CA VAL A 25 -0.10 -4.96 -4.07
C VAL A 25 0.54 -3.67 -4.59
N PHE A 26 -0.24 -2.74 -5.16
CA PHE A 26 0.28 -1.43 -5.55
C PHE A 26 0.65 -0.56 -4.34
N GLN A 27 -0.14 -0.58 -3.26
CA GLN A 27 0.22 0.12 -2.01
C GLN A 27 1.47 -0.48 -1.35
N PHE A 28 1.65 -1.80 -1.46
CA PHE A 28 2.85 -2.50 -1.00
C PHE A 28 4.08 -2.06 -1.79
N TYR A 29 3.99 -2.12 -3.12
CA TYR A 29 5.07 -1.71 -4.00
C TYR A 29 5.41 -0.22 -3.83
N ALA A 30 4.39 0.64 -3.71
CA ALA A 30 4.57 2.07 -3.45
C ALA A 30 5.33 2.33 -2.14
N GLY A 31 5.01 1.60 -1.07
CA GLY A 31 5.74 1.69 0.21
C GLY A 31 7.20 1.24 0.11
N ILE A 32 7.48 0.20 -0.67
CA ILE A 32 8.87 -0.22 -0.90
C ILE A 32 9.64 0.88 -1.66
N VAL A 33 9.07 1.40 -2.74
CA VAL A 33 9.70 2.46 -3.54
C VAL A 33 9.91 3.72 -2.71
N GLU A 34 8.93 4.13 -1.92
CA GLU A 34 9.04 5.29 -1.03
C GLU A 34 10.12 5.08 0.04
N GLY A 35 10.16 3.92 0.70
CA GLY A 35 11.19 3.62 1.71
C GLY A 35 12.60 3.63 1.13
N VAL A 36 12.79 3.07 -0.07
CA VAL A 36 14.06 3.13 -0.80
C VAL A 36 14.41 4.56 -1.18
N PHE A 37 13.46 5.33 -1.71
CA PHE A 37 13.66 6.72 -2.09
C PHE A 37 14.06 7.59 -0.91
N LEU A 38 13.36 7.47 0.22
CA LEU A 38 13.67 8.18 1.46
C LEU A 38 15.02 7.76 2.02
N GLY A 39 15.35 6.47 2.03
CA GLY A 39 16.65 5.97 2.48
C GLY A 39 17.81 6.52 1.64
N VAL A 40 17.66 6.57 0.31
CA VAL A 40 18.66 7.15 -0.60
C VAL A 40 18.82 8.65 -0.38
N ILE A 41 17.73 9.40 -0.21
CA ILE A 41 17.79 10.85 0.05
C ILE A 41 18.45 11.15 1.40
N LEU A 42 18.08 10.40 2.44
CA LEU A 42 18.69 10.51 3.77
C LEU A 42 20.19 10.23 3.73
N GLY A 43 20.61 9.22 2.95
CA GLY A 43 22.02 8.86 2.80
C GLY A 43 22.85 9.82 1.93
N THR A 44 22.25 10.42 0.90
CA THR A 44 22.99 11.25 -0.09
C THR A 44 22.93 12.75 0.23
N ILE A 45 21.72 13.28 0.45
CA ILE A 45 21.49 14.71 0.66
C ILE A 45 21.60 15.04 2.15
N GLY A 46 21.13 14.14 3.02
CA GLY A 46 21.03 14.38 4.47
C GLY A 46 19.98 15.45 4.77
N LEU A 47 19.08 15.19 5.71
CA LEU A 47 18.06 16.18 6.06
C LEU A 47 18.68 17.36 6.82
N PRO A 48 18.23 18.61 6.56
CA PRO A 48 18.58 19.74 7.40
C PRO A 48 18.11 19.43 8.84
N LYS A 49 19.04 19.50 9.81
CA LYS A 49 18.85 19.24 11.27
C LYS A 49 19.07 17.80 11.77
N ILE A 50 19.40 16.82 10.92
CA ILE A 50 19.79 15.47 11.40
C ILE A 50 21.29 15.26 11.17
N PRO A 51 22.12 15.11 12.22
CA PRO A 51 23.53 14.80 12.07
C PRO A 51 23.70 13.47 11.32
N ARG A 52 24.42 13.47 10.19
CA ARG A 52 24.72 12.24 9.41
C ARG A 52 25.42 11.16 10.24
N ALA A 53 26.10 11.55 11.32
CA ALA A 53 26.82 10.65 12.22
C ALA A 53 25.91 9.70 13.01
N GLU A 54 24.63 10.04 13.20
CA GLU A 54 23.68 9.22 13.96
C GLU A 54 22.76 8.39 13.06
N PHE A 55 22.91 8.49 11.73
CA PHE A 55 22.03 7.78 10.81
C PHE A 55 22.35 6.28 10.77
N GLN A 56 21.63 5.53 11.60
CA GLN A 56 21.65 4.07 11.58
C GLN A 56 20.59 3.55 10.62
N VAL A 57 21.05 2.98 9.50
CA VAL A 57 20.19 2.38 8.46
C VAL A 57 19.25 1.33 9.04
N VAL A 58 19.70 0.56 10.03
CA VAL A 58 18.89 -0.47 10.71
C VAL A 58 17.70 0.15 11.44
N THR A 59 17.92 1.23 12.20
CA THR A 59 16.86 1.94 12.92
C THR A 59 15.86 2.58 11.97
N PHE A 60 16.33 3.12 10.83
CA PHE A 60 15.47 3.65 9.79
C PHE A 60 14.56 2.56 9.20
N ILE A 61 15.14 1.42 8.80
CA ILE A 61 14.37 0.29 8.23
C ILE A 61 13.34 -0.22 9.24
N GLN A 62 13.71 -0.36 10.51
CA GLN A 62 12.80 -0.81 11.56
C GLN A 62 11.65 0.18 11.79
N HIS A 63 11.96 1.46 11.95
CA HIS A 63 10.94 2.48 12.19
C HIS A 63 10.01 2.65 10.99
N TYR A 64 10.59 2.85 9.80
CA TYR A 64 9.84 2.99 8.56
C TYR A 64 8.99 1.75 8.29
N GLY A 65 9.58 0.56 8.37
CA GLY A 65 8.88 -0.71 8.14
C GLY A 65 7.73 -0.94 9.11
N LEU A 66 7.89 -0.60 10.40
CA LEU A 66 6.84 -0.78 11.41
C LEU A 66 5.68 0.20 11.21
N VAL A 67 5.97 1.47 10.93
CA VAL A 67 4.95 2.48 10.63
C VAL A 67 4.22 2.13 9.33
N TRP A 68 4.96 1.80 8.28
CA TRP A 68 4.39 1.42 6.99
C TRP A 68 3.52 0.16 7.10
N LEU A 69 3.98 -0.87 7.83
CA LEU A 69 3.19 -2.07 8.10
C LEU A 69 1.92 -1.74 8.89
N GLY A 70 1.99 -0.86 9.89
CA GLY A 70 0.83 -0.41 10.66
C GLY A 70 -0.20 0.30 9.79
N VAL A 71 0.23 1.20 8.91
CA VAL A 71 -0.64 1.90 7.95
C VAL A 71 -1.25 0.92 6.95
N TYR A 72 -0.44 -0.02 6.43
CA TYR A 72 -0.92 -1.06 5.51
C TYR A 72 -1.99 -1.93 6.17
N LEU A 73 -1.72 -2.47 7.37
CA LEU A 73 -2.69 -3.27 8.10
C LEU A 73 -3.95 -2.46 8.45
N SER A 74 -3.81 -1.18 8.80
CA SER A 74 -4.98 -0.32 9.04
C SER A 74 -5.85 -0.16 7.78
N ALA A 75 -5.23 0.17 6.64
CA ALA A 75 -5.92 0.33 5.37
C ALA A 75 -6.60 -0.95 4.88
N TRP A 76 -6.00 -2.12 5.14
CA TRP A 76 -6.52 -3.41 4.67
C TRP A 76 -7.46 -4.10 5.65
N ILE A 77 -7.11 -4.10 6.93
CA ILE A 77 -7.83 -4.85 7.97
C ILE A 77 -8.87 -3.97 8.63
N VAL A 78 -8.50 -2.78 9.11
CA VAL A 78 -9.42 -1.91 9.87
C VAL A 78 -10.55 -1.43 8.97
N MET A 79 -10.24 -0.96 7.76
CA MET A 79 -11.28 -0.51 6.83
C MET A 79 -12.26 -1.63 6.46
N ARG A 80 -11.79 -2.87 6.30
CA ARG A 80 -12.65 -4.02 5.96
C ARG A 80 -13.44 -4.56 7.16
N LEU A 81 -12.87 -4.52 8.37
CA LEU A 81 -13.54 -4.95 9.61
C LEU A 81 -14.57 -3.93 10.11
N VAL A 82 -14.23 -2.64 10.09
CA VAL A 82 -15.09 -1.58 10.63
C VAL A 82 -16.20 -1.21 9.64
N PHE A 83 -15.93 -1.30 8.34
CA PHE A 83 -16.86 -0.87 7.30
C PHE A 83 -17.17 -1.94 6.22
N PRO A 84 -17.59 -3.16 6.58
CA PRO A 84 -17.92 -4.20 5.61
C PRO A 84 -19.10 -3.80 4.69
N ARG A 85 -20.00 -2.93 5.17
CA ARG A 85 -21.19 -2.47 4.42
C ARG A 85 -20.94 -1.25 3.53
N TRP A 86 -19.78 -0.60 3.62
CA TRP A 86 -19.46 0.58 2.82
C TRP A 86 -19.28 0.29 1.33
N ARG A 87 -18.80 -0.92 0.99
CA ARG A 87 -18.70 -1.40 -0.40
C ARG A 87 -20.04 -1.32 -1.14
N PHE A 88 -21.16 -1.53 -0.45
CA PHE A 88 -22.49 -1.62 -1.06
C PHE A 88 -23.34 -0.35 -0.94
N ARG A 89 -22.90 0.64 -0.16
CA ARG A 89 -23.71 1.83 0.19
C ARG A 89 -23.04 3.17 -0.12
N GLY A 90 -21.99 3.16 -0.95
CA GLY A 90 -21.42 4.38 -1.53
C GLY A 90 -21.01 5.47 -0.54
N GLY A 91 -20.71 5.13 0.72
CA GLY A 91 -20.32 6.12 1.74
C GLY A 91 -21.45 6.84 2.47
N GLU A 92 -22.70 6.38 2.41
CA GLU A 92 -23.78 6.96 3.23
C GLU A 92 -23.63 6.59 4.72
N TRP A 93 -23.28 7.59 5.54
CA TRP A 93 -23.15 7.46 7.00
C TRP A 93 -24.50 7.47 7.73
N LEU A 94 -25.48 8.23 7.24
CA LEU A 94 -26.82 8.42 7.82
C LEU A 94 -27.87 8.52 6.70
N GLY A 95 -28.09 7.41 5.99
CA GLY A 95 -29.25 7.28 5.09
C GLY A 95 -30.54 7.16 5.91
N ASN A 96 -31.60 7.89 5.53
CA ASN A 96 -32.95 7.66 6.04
C ASN A 96 -33.46 6.33 5.48
N TRP A 97 -33.05 5.22 6.10
CA TRP A 97 -33.46 3.89 5.69
C TRP A 97 -34.95 3.70 6.03
N PRO A 98 -35.79 3.25 5.09
CA PRO A 98 -37.12 2.78 5.45
C PRO A 98 -36.91 1.58 6.38
N ARG A 99 -37.39 1.69 7.63
CA ARG A 99 -37.61 0.48 8.43
C ARG A 99 -38.68 -0.30 7.68
N GLY A 100 -38.30 -1.45 7.14
CA GLY A 100 -39.26 -2.38 6.56
C GLY A 100 -40.39 -2.61 7.54
N SER A 101 -41.62 -2.43 7.05
CA SER A 101 -42.87 -2.77 7.72
C SER A 101 -42.91 -4.26 8.06
#